data_AF-A0A4P9XK15-F1
#
_entry.id   AF-A0A4P9XK15-F1
#
_cell.length_a   1.000
_cell.length_b   1.000
_cell.length_c   1.000
_cell.angle_alpha   90.00
_cell.angle_beta   90.00
_cell.angle_gamma   90.00
#
_symmetry.space_group_name_H-M   'P 1'
#
loop_
_entity.id
_entity.type
_entity.pdbx_description
1 polymer ?
#
loop_
_entity_poly.entity_id
_entity_poly.type
_entity_poly.pdbx_seq_one_letter_code
_entity_poly.pdbx_strand_id
1 'polypeptide(L)'
;YRTKATEHYRMRSGYLQRAREAYLRGKYSMAKRFSLLGQGHNAEMAKYHRMAAEEIFAARNQSRYQAIIDLHGLHTDEAIEFLDTHLWRLHDEGKTRAFVFSGAGRHSIGRAKLLPAVIDYLEAEG
;
A
#
# COMPACT_ATOMS: atom_id res chain seq x y z
N TYR A 1 6.28 11.16 2.71
CA TYR A 1 6.43 10.49 1.40
C TYR A 1 5.17 10.40 0.52
N ARG A 2 3.94 10.35 1.07
CA ARG A 2 2.69 10.22 0.27
C ARG A 2 2.54 11.26 -0.86
N THR A 3 2.90 12.53 -0.63
CA THR A 3 2.85 13.57 -1.66
C THR A 3 3.71 13.24 -2.89
N LYS A 4 4.92 12.70 -2.68
CA LYS A 4 5.81 12.26 -3.77
C LYS A 4 5.19 11.09 -4.54
N ALA A 5 4.57 10.14 -3.85
CA ALA A 5 3.83 9.07 -4.51
C ALA A 5 2.67 9.63 -5.37
N THR A 6 1.92 10.61 -4.87
CA THR A 6 0.87 11.30 -5.64
C THR A 6 1.42 12.02 -6.88
N GLU A 7 2.59 12.63 -6.80
CA GLU A 7 3.25 13.25 -7.95
C GLU A 7 3.59 12.22 -9.03
N HIS A 8 4.20 11.10 -8.64
CA HIS A 8 4.49 9.99 -9.55
C HIS A 8 3.22 9.38 -10.15
N TYR A 9 2.13 9.29 -9.38
CA TYR A 9 0.82 8.87 -9.90
C TYR A 9 0.33 9.79 -11.03
N ARG A 10 0.46 11.12 -10.88
CA ARG A 10 0.07 12.08 -11.92
C ARG A 10 0.93 11.92 -13.17
N MET A 11 2.25 11.79 -13.01
CA MET A 11 3.16 11.57 -14.13
C MET A 11 2.86 10.26 -14.85
N ARG A 12 2.69 9.15 -14.11
CA ARG A 12 2.27 7.84 -14.65
C ARG A 12 1.01 7.98 -15.49
N SER A 13 -0.03 8.62 -14.95
CA SER A 13 -1.32 8.78 -15.62
C SER A 13 -1.16 9.55 -16.93
N GLY A 14 -0.37 10.63 -16.94
CA GLY A 14 -0.05 11.38 -18.16
C GLY A 14 0.67 10.54 -19.22
N TYR A 15 1.66 9.72 -18.83
CA TYR A 15 2.34 8.83 -19.78
C TYR A 15 1.46 7.73 -20.32
N LEU A 16 0.61 7.11 -19.49
CA LEU A 16 -0.33 6.09 -19.93
C LEU A 16 -1.38 6.64 -20.90
N GLN A 17 -1.85 7.87 -20.67
CA GLN A 17 -2.71 8.57 -21.62
C GLN A 17 -2.02 8.77 -22.97
N ARG A 18 -0.79 9.29 -22.97
CA ARG A 18 0.01 9.47 -24.20
C ARG A 18 0.32 8.15 -24.91
N ALA A 19 0.57 7.08 -24.15
CA ALA A 19 0.78 5.75 -24.71
C ALA A 19 -0.48 5.25 -25.44
N ARG A 20 -1.65 5.41 -24.82
CA ARG A 20 -2.94 5.06 -25.41
C ARG A 20 -3.21 5.86 -26.68
N GLU A 21 -2.99 7.17 -26.67
CA GLU A 21 -3.15 8.02 -27.85
C GLU A 21 -2.21 7.63 -29.00
N ALA A 22 -0.95 7.34 -28.70
CA ALA A 22 0.02 6.88 -29.69
C ALA A 22 -0.39 5.53 -30.30
N TYR A 23 -0.89 4.60 -29.49
CA TYR A 23 -1.39 3.31 -29.94
C TYR A 23 -2.57 3.46 -30.89
N LEU A 24 -3.57 4.28 -30.52
CA LEU A 24 -4.75 4.56 -31.35
C LEU A 24 -4.40 5.21 -32.69
N ARG A 25 -3.26 5.91 -32.78
CA ARG A 25 -2.73 6.52 -34.01
C ARG A 25 -1.79 5.60 -34.79
N GLY A 26 -1.67 4.32 -34.44
CA GLY A 26 -0.77 3.35 -35.08
C GLY A 26 0.72 3.59 -34.82
N LYS A 27 1.08 4.48 -33.87
CA LYS A 27 2.47 4.81 -33.53
C LYS A 27 2.99 3.90 -32.42
N TYR A 28 3.10 2.60 -32.70
CA TYR A 28 3.38 1.57 -31.69
C TYR A 28 4.73 1.74 -30.97
N SER A 29 5.78 2.17 -31.67
CA SER A 29 7.09 2.44 -31.05
C SER A 29 7.02 3.56 -30.00
N MET A 30 6.27 4.62 -30.29
CA MET A 30 6.01 5.72 -29.36
C MET A 30 5.13 5.26 -28.19
N ALA A 31 4.10 4.45 -28.46
CA ALA A 31 3.27 3.86 -27.42
C ALA A 31 4.13 3.04 -26.44
N LYS A 32 5.01 2.18 -26.95
CA LYS A 32 5.94 1.38 -26.14
C LYS A 32 6.84 2.26 -25.27
N ARG A 33 7.43 3.33 -25.85
CA ARG A 33 8.28 4.27 -25.09
C ARG A 33 7.51 4.95 -23.95
N PHE A 34 6.31 5.46 -24.21
CA PHE A 34 5.48 6.08 -23.16
C PHE A 34 5.04 5.07 -22.10
N SER A 35 4.71 3.83 -22.47
CA SER A 35 4.40 2.78 -21.50
C SER A 35 5.58 2.48 -20.57
N LEU A 36 6.80 2.39 -21.10
CA LEU A 36 8.01 2.17 -20.28
C LEU A 36 8.25 3.33 -19.30
N LEU A 37 8.07 4.58 -19.74
CA LEU A 37 8.15 5.74 -18.84
C LEU A 37 7.07 5.70 -17.75
N GLY A 38 5.84 5.30 -18.10
CA GLY A 38 4.77 5.07 -17.14
C GLY A 38 5.12 3.99 -16.11
N GLN A 39 5.71 2.89 -16.54
CA GLN A 39 6.18 1.82 -15.64
C GLN A 39 7.25 2.31 -14.67
N GLY A 40 8.21 3.12 -15.14
CA GLY A 40 9.22 3.73 -14.27
C GLY A 40 8.61 4.58 -13.15
N HIS A 41 7.62 5.43 -13.48
CA HIS A 41 6.90 6.18 -12.45
C HIS A 41 6.02 5.31 -11.56
N ASN A 42 5.51 4.17 -12.05
CA ASN A 42 4.79 3.23 -11.21
C ASN A 42 5.70 2.62 -10.14
N ALA A 43 6.95 2.27 -10.50
CA ALA A 43 7.95 1.77 -9.56
C ALA A 43 8.31 2.82 -8.49
N GLU A 44 8.59 4.06 -8.89
CA GLU A 44 8.87 5.15 -7.94
C GLU A 44 7.66 5.47 -7.05
N MET A 45 6.45 5.44 -7.60
CA MET A 45 5.22 5.61 -6.82
C MET A 45 5.09 4.53 -5.74
N ALA A 46 5.28 3.25 -6.10
CA ALA A 46 5.24 2.13 -5.15
C ALA A 46 6.30 2.27 -4.05
N LYS A 47 7.52 2.67 -4.42
CA LYS A 47 8.61 2.94 -3.47
C LYS A 47 8.24 4.04 -2.46
N TYR A 48 7.69 5.17 -2.92
CA TYR A 48 7.29 6.23 -2.00
C TYR A 48 6.07 5.89 -1.15
N HIS A 49 5.16 5.05 -1.66
CA HIS A 49 4.08 4.47 -0.85
C HIS A 49 4.64 3.59 0.26
N ARG A 50 5.57 2.68 -0.07
CA ARG A 50 6.28 1.82 0.87
C ARG A 50 6.97 2.62 1.98
N MET A 51 7.79 3.61 1.62
CA MET A 51 8.48 4.47 2.60
C MET A 51 7.49 5.23 3.50
N ALA A 52 6.36 5.68 2.94
CA ALA A 52 5.33 6.32 3.75
C ALA A 52 4.66 5.34 4.73
N ALA A 53 4.40 4.13 4.29
CA ALA A 53 3.77 3.09 5.08
C ALA A 53 4.67 2.67 6.25
N GLU A 54 5.96 2.46 5.98
CA GLU A 54 6.99 2.16 7.00
C GLU A 54 7.06 3.26 8.07
N GLU A 55 7.09 4.54 7.67
CA GLU A 55 7.14 5.67 8.60
C GLU A 55 5.87 5.77 9.46
N ILE A 56 4.69 5.60 8.86
CA ILE A 56 3.41 5.61 9.58
C ILE A 56 3.35 4.45 10.57
N PHE A 57 3.65 3.24 10.11
CA PHE A 57 3.59 2.04 10.92
C PHE A 57 4.58 2.11 12.09
N ALA A 58 5.82 2.52 11.82
CA ALA A 58 6.84 2.70 12.86
C ALA A 58 6.41 3.74 13.89
N ALA A 59 5.83 4.87 13.46
CA ALA A 59 5.35 5.92 14.36
C ALA A 59 4.16 5.47 15.25
N ARG A 60 3.29 4.60 14.73
CA ARG A 60 2.12 4.09 15.47
C ARG A 60 2.48 2.98 16.44
N ASN A 61 3.46 2.15 16.09
CA ASN A 61 3.86 0.98 16.86
C ASN A 61 5.10 1.24 17.74
N GLN A 62 5.39 2.50 18.08
CA GLN A 62 6.52 2.86 18.98
C GLN A 62 6.30 2.37 20.41
N SER A 63 5.05 2.38 20.90
CA SER A 63 4.74 1.92 22.25
C SER A 63 4.60 0.40 22.29
N ARG A 64 5.49 -0.26 23.04
CA ARG A 64 5.60 -1.72 23.20
C ARG A 64 4.51 -2.35 24.08
N TYR A 65 3.26 -1.90 24.00
CA TYR A 65 2.19 -2.71 24.60
C TYR A 65 2.23 -4.08 23.93
N GLN A 66 2.45 -5.14 24.72
CA GLN A 66 2.74 -6.46 24.19
C GLN A 66 1.60 -6.91 23.26
N ALA A 67 1.97 -7.33 22.05
CA ALA A 67 1.08 -7.89 21.03
C ALA A 67 -0.02 -6.96 20.48
N ILE A 68 0.22 -5.65 20.42
CA ILE A 68 -0.62 -4.72 19.64
C ILE A 68 0.01 -4.46 18.26
N ILE A 69 -0.82 -4.46 17.21
CA ILE A 69 -0.45 -4.09 15.83
C ILE A 69 -1.39 -2.97 15.37
N ASP A 70 -0.87 -1.76 15.24
CA ASP A 70 -1.60 -0.59 14.74
C ASP A 70 -1.33 -0.38 13.24
N LEU A 71 -2.37 -0.57 12.41
CA LEU A 71 -2.37 -0.45 10.96
C LEU A 71 -3.07 0.83 10.47
N HIS A 72 -3.45 1.74 11.37
CA HIS A 72 -4.19 2.93 11.01
C HIS A 72 -3.44 3.81 10.00
N GLY A 73 -4.15 4.20 8.94
CA GLY A 73 -3.63 5.13 7.93
C GLY A 73 -2.77 4.46 6.86
N LEU A 74 -2.60 3.13 6.92
CA LEU A 74 -2.02 2.34 5.84
C LEU A 74 -3.06 2.07 4.74
N HIS A 75 -2.59 1.88 3.51
CA HIS A 75 -3.42 1.29 2.46
C HIS A 75 -3.60 -0.21 2.72
N THR A 76 -4.68 -0.80 2.20
CA THR A 76 -5.02 -2.21 2.43
C THR A 76 -3.85 -3.15 2.15
N ASP A 77 -3.25 -3.09 0.97
CA ASP A 77 -2.16 -4.01 0.58
C ASP A 77 -0.94 -3.86 1.50
N GLU A 78 -0.58 -2.61 1.84
CA GLU A 78 0.51 -2.31 2.77
C GLU A 78 0.23 -2.92 4.15
N ALA A 79 -1.00 -2.75 4.64
CA ALA A 79 -1.40 -3.17 5.97
C ALA A 79 -1.39 -4.69 6.13
N ILE A 80 -1.82 -5.44 5.11
CA ILE A 80 -1.76 -6.91 5.13
C ILE A 80 -0.31 -7.38 5.21
N GLU A 81 0.60 -6.79 4.43
CA GLU A 81 2.01 -7.16 4.46
C GLU A 81 2.65 -6.89 5.83
N PHE A 82 2.34 -5.74 6.45
CA PHE A 82 2.82 -5.43 7.80
C PHE A 82 2.22 -6.36 8.85
N LEU A 83 0.94 -6.70 8.72
CA LEU A 83 0.23 -7.61 9.61
C LEU A 83 0.86 -8.99 9.60
N ASP A 84 1.01 -9.61 8.43
CA ASP A 84 1.62 -10.94 8.25
C ASP A 84 2.99 -11.00 8.94
N THR A 85 3.88 -10.08 8.56
CA THR A 85 5.24 -10.00 9.11
C THR A 85 5.23 -9.87 10.64
N HIS A 86 4.30 -9.09 11.21
CA HIS A 86 4.22 -8.88 12.65
C HIS A 86 3.60 -10.05 13.41
N LEU A 87 2.63 -10.75 12.81
CA LEU A 87 2.06 -11.96 13.40
C LEU A 87 3.13 -13.05 13.53
N TRP A 88 3.95 -13.27 12.50
CA TRP A 88 5.09 -14.18 12.56
C TRP A 88 6.08 -13.82 13.67
N ARG A 89 6.43 -12.52 13.79
CA ARG A 89 7.28 -12.05 14.88
C ARG A 89 6.67 -12.32 16.26
N LEU A 90 5.38 -12.05 16.44
CA LEU A 90 4.70 -12.29 17.71
C LEU A 90 4.61 -13.79 18.04
N HIS A 91 4.41 -14.64 17.03
CA HIS A 91 4.44 -16.09 17.18
C HIS A 91 5.81 -16.58 17.67
N ASP A 92 6.90 -16.11 17.06
CA ASP A 92 8.28 -16.41 17.47
C ASP A 92 8.59 -15.92 18.89
N GLU A 93 8.00 -14.78 19.30
CA GLU A 93 8.04 -14.26 20.68
C GLU A 93 7.15 -15.04 21.67
N GLY A 94 6.50 -16.12 21.23
CA GLY A 94 5.65 -16.98 22.05
C GLY A 94 4.30 -16.35 22.42
N LYS A 95 3.86 -15.31 21.70
CA LYS A 95 2.55 -14.69 21.92
C LYS A 95 1.47 -15.53 21.26
N THR A 96 0.43 -15.83 22.03
CA THR A 96 -0.73 -16.62 21.57
C THR A 96 -1.89 -15.76 21.08
N ARG A 97 -1.81 -14.44 21.28
CA ARG A 97 -2.86 -13.47 20.91
C ARG A 97 -2.23 -12.16 20.50
N ALA A 98 -2.86 -11.49 19.54
CA ALA A 98 -2.53 -10.14 19.11
C ALA A 98 -3.80 -9.30 18.99
N PHE A 99 -3.67 -7.99 19.21
CA PHE A 99 -4.74 -7.01 19.01
C PHE A 99 -4.41 -6.14 17.79
N VAL A 100 -5.26 -6.21 16.77
CA VAL A 100 -5.05 -5.48 15.51
C VAL A 100 -5.98 -4.27 15.46
N PHE A 101 -5.41 -3.10 15.19
CA PHE A 101 -6.13 -1.84 15.07
C PHE A 101 -6.08 -1.33 13.63
N SER A 102 -7.19 -1.40 12.92
CA SER A 102 -7.34 -0.94 11.52
C SER A 102 -7.86 0.49 11.38
N GLY A 103 -8.36 1.05 12.48
CA GLY A 103 -8.92 2.39 12.54
C GLY A 103 -10.33 2.62 12.07
N ALA A 104 -10.82 3.82 12.39
CA ALA A 104 -12.21 4.23 12.22
C ALA A 104 -12.64 4.46 10.76
N GLY A 105 -11.75 4.26 9.79
CA GLY A 105 -12.08 4.36 8.36
C GLY A 105 -12.34 5.77 7.82
N ARG A 106 -12.13 6.84 8.61
CA ARG A 106 -12.45 8.23 8.24
C ARG A 106 -11.73 8.77 7.00
N HIS A 107 -10.63 8.14 6.59
CA HIS A 107 -9.84 8.52 5.40
C HIS A 107 -10.07 7.61 4.19
N SER A 108 -10.97 6.62 4.29
CA SER A 108 -11.38 5.83 3.14
C SER A 108 -12.38 6.64 2.29
N ILE A 109 -12.23 6.60 0.96
CA ILE A 109 -13.28 7.08 0.06
C ILE A 109 -14.39 6.02 0.04
N GLY A 110 -15.50 6.28 0.74
CA GLY A 110 -16.62 5.36 0.90
C GLY A 110 -16.52 4.50 2.17
N ARG A 111 -16.85 3.20 2.08
CA ARG A 111 -16.78 2.27 3.21
C ARG A 111 -15.33 2.04 3.63
N ALA A 112 -15.09 1.90 4.94
CA ALA A 112 -13.79 1.51 5.47
C ALA A 112 -13.33 0.19 4.81
N LYS A 113 -12.21 0.22 4.08
CA LYS A 113 -11.71 -0.94 3.31
C LYS A 113 -10.71 -1.80 4.08
N LEU A 114 -10.03 -1.20 5.06
CA LEU A 114 -8.94 -1.86 5.77
C LEU A 114 -9.44 -2.95 6.73
N LEU A 115 -10.45 -2.66 7.55
CA LEU A 115 -10.99 -3.63 8.50
C LEU A 115 -11.52 -4.90 7.81
N PRO A 116 -12.37 -4.82 6.77
CA PRO A 116 -12.81 -6.02 6.05
C PRO A 116 -11.65 -6.84 5.50
N ALA A 117 -10.67 -6.20 4.86
CA ALA A 117 -9.53 -6.90 4.28
C ALA A 117 -8.65 -7.60 5.33
N VAL A 118 -8.49 -7.00 6.51
CA VAL A 118 -7.77 -7.64 7.64
C VAL A 118 -8.52 -8.87 8.14
N ILE A 119 -9.85 -8.81 8.24
CA ILE A 119 -10.67 -9.96 8.64
C ILE A 119 -10.55 -11.07 7.59
N ASP A 120 -10.77 -10.74 6.32
CA ASP A 120 -10.69 -11.70 5.20
C ASP A 120 -9.33 -12.42 5.17
N TYR A 121 -8.24 -11.68 5.41
CA TYR A 121 -6.89 -12.24 5.47
C TYR A 121 -6.72 -13.21 6.66
N LEU A 122 -7.15 -12.80 7.86
CA LEU A 122 -7.03 -13.63 9.06
C LEU A 122 -7.90 -14.89 9.02
N GLU A 123 -9.07 -14.83 8.36
CA GLU A 123 -9.95 -15.99 8.16
C GLU A 123 -9.41 -16.96 7.12
N ALA A 124 -8.60 -16.50 6.16
CA ALA A 124 -8.00 -17.35 5.13
C ALA A 124 -6.73 -18.08 5.62
N GLU A 125 -6.00 -17.50 6.57
CA GLU A 125 -4.78 -18.08 7.17
C GLU A 125 -5.07 -18.97 8.40
N GLY A 126 -6.31 -18.98 8.91
CA GLY A 126 -6.76 -19.78 10.05
C GLY A 126 -7.35 -21.14 9.68
#